data_AF-A0A327TRQ3-F1
#
_entry.id   AF-A0A327TRQ3-F1
#
_cell.length_a   1.000
_cell.length_b   1.000
_cell.length_c   1.000
_cell.angle_alpha   90.00
_cell.angle_beta   90.00
_cell.angle_gamma   90.00
#
_symmetry.space_group_name_H-M   'P 1'
#
loop_
_entity.id
_entity.type
_entity.pdbx_description
1 polymer ?
#
loop_
_entity_poly.entity_id
_entity_poly.type
_entity_poly.pdbx_seq_one_letter_code
_entity_poly.pdbx_strand_id
1 'polypeptide(L)'
;AVRRRRSTGSHGREAVSRQADLAGLDVGLVQSDGRVLGTDVAERVSEYSTGPVHGGRIDSLGLDENGSPVIVEYKRGTDAGVVAQGLFYLAWLMDHRAEVERLVRDRLGVTAASRVLWSGPRLICIAGDFTRYDVHAVREHRRSIDLVRYRLFGSDLFGLETVATASGGMQGFRRVRRSPAAQAADLQGAAMVKLAGAVDEVLLGLGEGVSRVERKQYRAYQRLRNFACLCRPQRSKLLVYLKVDPAEVDLVPGFTRDVTGLGHHGTGNLEVQLRTERDLERTQDLFRLSYAAA
;
A
#
# COMPACT_ATOMS: atom_id res chain seq x y z
N ALA A 1 -15.91 -77.99 2.65
CA ALA A 1 -16.59 -77.19 3.69
C ALA A 1 -15.54 -76.47 4.55
N VAL A 2 -15.61 -75.13 4.60
CA VAL A 2 -15.30 -74.25 5.74
C VAL A 2 -14.00 -74.54 6.55
N ARG A 3 -12.96 -73.69 6.48
CA ARG A 3 -12.75 -72.48 7.32
C ARG A 3 -11.36 -71.80 7.11
N ARG A 4 -11.45 -70.50 6.83
CA ARG A 4 -10.53 -69.34 6.93
C ARG A 4 -9.24 -69.43 7.80
N ARG A 5 -8.15 -68.81 7.30
CA ARG A 5 -7.52 -67.53 7.78
C ARG A 5 -6.35 -67.15 6.83
N ARG A 6 -6.51 -66.10 6.01
CA ARG A 6 -5.97 -64.71 6.14
C ARG A 6 -4.46 -64.57 5.88
N SER A 7 -4.10 -64.20 4.64
CA SER A 7 -2.94 -63.36 4.33
C SER A 7 -3.09 -62.74 2.93
N THR A 8 -3.49 -61.46 2.87
CA THR A 8 -3.22 -60.51 1.77
C THR A 8 -3.96 -59.21 2.09
N GLY A 9 -3.25 -58.08 2.13
CA GLY A 9 -3.89 -56.77 2.23
C GLY A 9 -2.92 -55.62 2.45
N SER A 10 -2.73 -54.83 1.38
CA SER A 10 -2.31 -53.43 1.32
C SER A 10 -0.90 -53.05 1.81
N HIS A 11 0.05 -53.02 0.88
CA HIS A 11 1.04 -51.95 0.84
C HIS A 11 0.34 -50.66 0.42
N GLY A 12 0.43 -49.63 1.25
CA GLY A 12 -0.11 -48.31 0.95
C GLY A 12 -0.72 -47.66 2.19
N ARG A 13 0.14 -47.14 3.07
CA ARG A 13 -0.09 -46.00 3.97
C ARG A 13 0.98 -46.01 5.05
N GLU A 14 1.98 -45.16 4.89
CA GLU A 14 2.64 -44.42 5.99
C GLU A 14 3.48 -43.30 5.38
N ALA A 15 2.77 -42.37 4.73
CA ALA A 15 3.25 -41.01 4.45
C ALA A 15 2.16 -40.05 4.92
N VAL A 16 1.81 -40.16 6.21
CA VAL A 16 0.95 -39.19 6.89
C VAL A 16 1.69 -38.82 8.16
N SER A 17 1.80 -37.52 8.42
CA SER A 17 2.29 -36.85 9.65
C SER A 17 3.68 -36.17 9.61
N ARG A 18 3.98 -35.42 8.53
CA ARG A 18 4.90 -34.25 8.63
C ARG A 18 4.35 -32.96 8.00
N GLN A 19 3.03 -32.88 7.87
CA GLN A 19 2.33 -31.69 7.33
C GLN A 19 1.62 -30.88 8.42
N ALA A 20 1.78 -31.25 9.69
CA ALA A 20 1.07 -30.66 10.82
C ALA A 20 1.87 -29.59 11.60
N ASP A 21 3.20 -29.50 11.42
CA ASP A 21 4.04 -28.62 12.26
C ASP A 21 4.58 -27.36 11.55
N LEU A 22 4.29 -27.16 10.25
CA LEU A 22 4.68 -25.94 9.51
C LEU A 22 3.56 -24.88 9.48
N ALA A 23 2.31 -25.27 9.76
CA ALA A 23 1.12 -24.43 9.62
C ALA A 23 1.00 -23.29 10.66
N GLY A 24 1.83 -23.32 11.73
CA GLY A 24 1.91 -22.24 12.72
C GLY A 24 2.85 -21.09 12.32
N LEU A 25 3.82 -21.37 11.43
CA LEU A 25 4.81 -20.39 10.94
C LEU A 25 4.28 -19.55 9.78
N ASP A 26 3.39 -20.10 8.95
CA ASP A 26 2.90 -19.52 7.70
C ASP A 26 2.17 -18.16 7.87
N VAL A 27 1.40 -17.99 8.95
CA VAL A 27 0.66 -16.75 9.22
C VAL A 27 1.50 -15.78 10.05
N GLY A 28 2.34 -16.30 10.96
CA GLY A 28 3.22 -15.49 11.80
C GLY A 28 4.29 -14.74 11.01
N LEU A 29 4.86 -15.35 9.97
CA LEU A 29 5.88 -14.70 9.11
C LEU A 29 5.31 -13.53 8.30
N VAL A 30 4.19 -13.72 7.61
CA VAL A 30 3.53 -12.63 6.85
C VAL A 30 2.98 -11.55 7.79
N GLN A 31 2.47 -11.94 8.96
CA GLN A 31 2.07 -10.99 10.00
C GLN A 31 3.28 -10.27 10.62
N SER A 32 4.47 -10.88 10.69
CA SER A 32 5.65 -10.27 11.33
C SER A 32 6.32 -9.20 10.46
N ASP A 33 6.13 -9.26 9.13
CA ASP A 33 6.90 -8.43 8.19
C ASP A 33 6.05 -7.35 7.51
N GLY A 34 5.31 -6.57 8.33
CA GLY A 34 4.41 -5.52 7.85
C GLY A 34 5.09 -4.41 7.04
N ARG A 35 6.43 -4.36 7.03
CA ARG A 35 7.19 -3.46 6.17
C ARG A 35 6.78 -3.75 4.75
N VAL A 36 6.75 -5.02 4.32
CA VAL A 36 6.45 -5.47 2.94
C VAL A 36 5.10 -4.96 2.43
N LEU A 37 4.13 -4.69 3.31
CA LEU A 37 2.79 -4.24 2.96
C LEU A 37 2.61 -2.71 2.91
N GLY A 38 3.65 -1.93 3.17
CA GLY A 38 3.55 -0.45 3.21
C GLY A 38 2.75 0.09 4.39
N THR A 39 2.56 -0.76 5.41
CA THR A 39 2.09 -0.37 6.73
C THR A 39 3.33 -0.13 7.59
N ASP A 40 3.55 1.08 8.09
CA ASP A 40 4.64 1.33 9.01
C ASP A 40 4.44 0.46 10.26
N VAL A 41 5.32 -0.52 10.44
CA VAL A 41 5.23 -1.64 11.41
C VAL A 41 5.26 -1.18 12.87
N ALA A 42 5.52 0.09 13.15
CA ALA A 42 5.61 0.55 14.52
C ALA A 42 4.26 0.44 15.29
N GLU A 43 3.13 0.35 14.59
CA GLU A 43 1.84 0.76 15.16
C GLU A 43 0.67 -0.11 14.68
N ARG A 44 0.75 -1.41 14.96
CA ARG A 44 -0.32 -2.37 14.63
C ARG A 44 -0.98 -2.90 15.89
N VAL A 45 -2.30 -3.11 15.80
CA VAL A 45 -3.00 -4.01 16.73
C VAL A 45 -3.38 -5.26 15.96
N SER A 46 -2.88 -6.41 16.43
CA SER A 46 -3.34 -7.72 15.97
C SER A 46 -4.60 -8.10 16.74
N GLU A 47 -5.50 -8.84 16.07
CA GLU A 47 -6.70 -9.39 16.71
C GLU A 47 -7.61 -8.32 17.35
N TYR A 48 -7.83 -7.21 16.64
CA TYR A 48 -8.64 -6.11 17.15
C TYR A 48 -10.12 -6.49 17.18
N SER A 49 -10.71 -6.51 18.39
CA SER A 49 -12.13 -6.81 18.59
C SER A 49 -13.00 -5.62 18.21
N THR A 50 -14.02 -5.83 17.37
CA THR A 50 -14.98 -4.78 16.95
C THR A 50 -16.12 -4.57 17.97
N GLY A 51 -15.90 -4.99 19.21
CA GLY A 51 -16.88 -4.93 20.29
C GLY A 51 -18.05 -5.93 20.16
N PRO A 52 -18.94 -5.98 21.17
CA PRO A 52 -19.99 -7.00 21.28
C PRO A 52 -21.13 -6.85 20.27
N VAL A 53 -21.32 -5.66 19.69
CA VAL A 53 -22.41 -5.39 18.74
C VAL A 53 -22.10 -5.93 17.34
N HIS A 54 -20.84 -5.84 16.90
CA HIS A 54 -20.41 -6.38 15.61
C HIS A 54 -19.83 -7.80 15.72
N GLY A 55 -19.32 -8.18 16.88
CA GLY A 55 -18.88 -9.55 17.19
C GLY A 55 -17.72 -10.08 16.35
N GLY A 56 -17.05 -9.22 15.57
CA GLY A 56 -15.96 -9.56 14.68
C GLY A 56 -14.58 -9.30 15.28
N ARG A 57 -13.55 -9.85 14.61
CA ARG A 57 -12.14 -9.67 14.97
C ARG A 57 -11.37 -9.33 13.71
N ILE A 58 -10.83 -8.13 13.67
CA ILE A 58 -9.94 -7.66 12.61
C ILE A 58 -8.57 -8.30 12.86
N ASP A 59 -8.01 -8.94 11.84
CA ASP A 59 -6.70 -9.61 11.99
C ASP A 59 -5.60 -8.59 12.29
N SER A 60 -5.64 -7.44 11.60
CA SER A 60 -4.65 -6.37 11.74
C SER A 60 -5.22 -5.00 11.39
N LEU A 61 -5.03 -4.04 12.29
CA LEU A 61 -5.41 -2.64 12.12
C LEU A 61 -4.20 -1.73 12.38
N GLY A 62 -3.97 -0.75 11.51
CA GLY A 62 -2.88 0.22 11.63
C GLY A 62 -3.03 1.44 10.71
N LEU A 63 -1.92 2.15 10.49
CA LEU A 63 -1.81 3.26 9.53
C LEU A 63 -0.81 2.92 8.41
N ASP A 64 -1.08 3.38 7.18
CA ASP A 64 -0.11 3.31 6.08
C ASP A 64 0.96 4.43 6.20
N GLU A 65 1.97 4.37 5.33
CA GLU A 65 3.04 5.39 5.18
C GLU A 65 2.50 6.82 4.94
N ASN A 66 1.26 6.96 4.49
CA ASN A 66 0.62 8.25 4.31
C ASN A 66 -0.06 8.71 5.61
N GLY A 67 -0.48 7.80 6.49
CA GLY A 67 -1.28 8.03 7.69
C GLY A 67 -2.78 7.73 7.49
N SER A 68 -3.13 6.93 6.49
CA SER A 68 -4.50 6.45 6.25
C SER A 68 -4.74 5.15 7.03
N PRO A 69 -5.91 4.94 7.64
CA PRO A 69 -6.22 3.68 8.32
C PRO A 69 -6.19 2.49 7.37
N VAL A 70 -5.54 1.40 7.77
CA VAL A 70 -5.42 0.16 7.00
C VAL A 70 -5.91 -1.02 7.81
N ILE A 71 -6.79 -1.80 7.20
CA ILE A 71 -7.15 -3.14 7.65
C ILE A 71 -6.39 -4.15 6.79
N VAL A 72 -5.78 -5.13 7.43
CA VAL A 72 -5.18 -6.28 6.74
C VAL A 72 -5.87 -7.55 7.21
N GLU A 73 -6.48 -8.27 6.28
CA GLU A 73 -7.19 -9.53 6.53
C GLU A 73 -6.49 -10.69 5.85
N TYR A 74 -6.35 -11.81 6.56
CA TYR A 74 -5.60 -12.97 6.11
C TYR A 74 -6.51 -14.19 5.98
N LYS A 75 -6.36 -14.95 4.91
CA LYS A 75 -6.92 -16.30 4.81
C LYS A 75 -5.88 -17.31 4.33
N ARG A 76 -5.98 -18.52 4.90
CA ARG A 76 -5.23 -19.69 4.43
C ARG A 76 -5.90 -20.23 3.16
N GLY A 77 -5.12 -20.44 2.09
CA GLY A 77 -5.62 -21.01 0.83
C GLY A 77 -6.55 -20.10 0.02
N THR A 78 -7.37 -20.71 -0.84
CA THR A 78 -8.32 -20.07 -1.77
C THR A 78 -9.73 -20.16 -1.20
N ASP A 79 -9.99 -19.42 -0.13
CA ASP A 79 -11.31 -19.43 0.52
C ASP A 79 -12.12 -18.21 0.09
N ALA A 80 -13.32 -18.47 -0.44
CA ALA A 80 -14.30 -17.42 -0.70
C ALA A 80 -14.62 -16.68 0.61
N GLY A 81 -14.60 -15.35 0.57
CA GLY A 81 -15.09 -14.50 1.67
C GLY A 81 -14.07 -13.64 2.41
N VAL A 82 -12.76 -13.73 2.12
CA VAL A 82 -11.78 -12.77 2.69
C VAL A 82 -12.14 -11.33 2.31
N VAL A 83 -12.61 -11.12 1.07
CA VAL A 83 -13.07 -9.81 0.59
C VAL A 83 -14.34 -9.37 1.31
N ALA A 84 -15.31 -10.27 1.51
CA ALA A 84 -16.56 -9.95 2.20
C ALA A 84 -16.33 -9.58 3.67
N GLN A 85 -15.47 -10.34 4.36
CA GLN A 85 -15.06 -10.05 5.73
C GLN A 85 -14.30 -8.71 5.83
N GLY A 86 -13.34 -8.48 4.93
CA GLY A 86 -12.62 -7.22 4.87
C GLY A 86 -13.52 -6.02 4.61
N LEU A 87 -14.52 -6.15 3.72
CA LEU A 87 -15.51 -5.09 3.47
C LEU A 87 -16.39 -4.81 4.68
N PHE A 88 -16.79 -5.86 5.42
CA PHE A 88 -17.52 -5.70 6.68
C PHE A 88 -16.70 -4.89 7.70
N TYR A 89 -15.41 -5.18 7.85
CA TYR A 89 -14.54 -4.42 8.75
C TYR A 89 -14.21 -3.02 8.25
N LEU A 90 -14.09 -2.82 6.94
CA LEU A 90 -13.92 -1.50 6.37
C LEU A 90 -15.14 -0.61 6.65
N ALA A 91 -16.35 -1.15 6.60
CA ALA A 91 -17.56 -0.44 7.00
C ALA A 91 -17.51 -0.09 8.50
N TRP A 92 -17.18 -1.05 9.36
CA TRP A 92 -17.02 -0.83 10.80
C TRP A 92 -16.02 0.31 11.10
N LEU A 93 -14.84 0.28 10.47
CA LEU A 93 -13.80 1.30 10.63
C LEU A 93 -14.30 2.71 10.27
N MET A 94 -15.17 2.80 9.25
CA MET A 94 -15.74 4.08 8.83
C MET A 94 -16.79 4.63 9.77
N ASP A 95 -17.51 3.75 10.47
CA ASP A 95 -18.50 4.11 11.49
C ASP A 95 -17.85 4.39 12.86
N HIS A 96 -16.64 3.86 13.12
CA HIS A 96 -15.95 3.92 14.42
C HIS A 96 -14.67 4.76 14.39
N ARG A 97 -14.67 5.88 13.63
CA ARG A 97 -13.46 6.73 13.47
C ARG A 97 -12.89 7.24 14.80
N ALA A 98 -13.75 7.67 15.70
CA ALA A 98 -13.33 8.21 17.00
C ALA A 98 -12.59 7.16 17.85
N GLU A 99 -12.96 5.88 17.72
CA GLU A 99 -12.31 4.78 18.42
C GLU A 99 -10.89 4.55 17.90
N VAL A 100 -10.72 4.56 16.58
CA VAL A 100 -9.41 4.44 15.93
C VAL A 100 -8.55 5.67 16.19
N GLU A 101 -9.10 6.89 16.17
CA GLU A 101 -8.35 8.11 16.50
C GLU A 101 -7.86 8.10 17.94
N ARG A 102 -8.66 7.57 18.87
CA ARG A 102 -8.25 7.37 20.27
C ARG A 102 -7.12 6.33 20.35
N LEU A 103 -7.27 5.19 19.67
CA LEU A 103 -6.22 4.17 19.62
C LEU A 103 -4.90 4.74 19.08
N VAL A 104 -4.95 5.49 17.98
CA VAL A 104 -3.79 6.18 17.40
C VAL A 104 -3.22 7.18 18.40
N ARG A 105 -4.05 7.99 19.05
CA ARG A 105 -3.56 8.94 20.06
C ARG A 105 -2.85 8.25 21.22
N ASP A 106 -3.38 7.14 21.69
CA ASP A 106 -2.87 6.44 22.86
C ASP A 106 -1.55 5.72 22.57
N ARG A 107 -1.34 5.26 21.32
CA ARG A 107 -0.09 4.58 20.90
C ARG A 107 0.94 5.49 20.24
N LEU A 108 0.50 6.36 19.31
CA LEU A 108 1.35 7.27 18.51
C LEU A 108 1.43 8.70 19.04
N GLY A 109 0.58 9.05 20.00
CA GLY A 109 0.47 10.42 20.50
C GLY A 109 -0.44 11.31 19.63
N VAL A 110 -0.64 12.52 20.14
CA VAL A 110 -1.63 13.49 19.64
C VAL A 110 -1.33 13.97 18.21
N THR A 111 -0.05 14.13 17.86
CA THR A 111 0.35 14.63 16.54
C THR A 111 -0.04 13.67 15.42
N ALA A 112 0.16 12.37 15.60
CA ALA A 112 -0.24 11.37 14.62
C ALA A 112 -1.76 11.26 14.50
N ALA A 113 -2.48 11.26 15.63
CA ALA A 113 -3.94 11.25 15.65
C ALA A 113 -4.54 12.43 14.86
N SER A 114 -3.91 13.62 14.93
CA SER A 114 -4.34 14.81 14.18
C SER A 114 -4.10 14.73 12.66
N ARG A 115 -3.31 13.75 12.21
CA ARG A 115 -2.87 13.58 10.81
C ARG A 115 -3.51 12.38 10.12
N VAL A 116 -4.39 11.65 10.82
CA VAL A 116 -5.10 10.49 10.26
C VAL A 116 -5.91 10.91 9.02
N LEU A 117 -5.75 10.17 7.93
CA LEU A 117 -6.43 10.43 6.66
C LEU A 117 -7.61 9.49 6.45
N TRP A 118 -8.79 10.00 6.81
CA TRP A 118 -10.06 9.29 6.63
C TRP A 118 -10.60 9.29 5.19
N SER A 119 -10.00 10.06 4.28
CA SER A 119 -10.44 10.09 2.88
C SER A 119 -9.95 8.91 2.05
N GLY A 120 -9.00 8.11 2.57
CA GLY A 120 -8.42 6.98 1.86
C GLY A 120 -8.15 5.77 2.75
N PRO A 121 -9.13 5.27 3.53
CA PRO A 121 -8.95 4.02 4.27
C PRO A 121 -8.70 2.87 3.29
N ARG A 122 -7.81 1.96 3.67
CA ARG A 122 -7.32 0.89 2.81
C ARG A 122 -7.65 -0.48 3.40
N LEU A 123 -8.00 -1.41 2.52
CA LEU A 123 -8.19 -2.81 2.86
C LEU A 123 -7.19 -3.65 2.07
N ILE A 124 -6.39 -4.45 2.74
CA ILE A 124 -5.46 -5.39 2.12
C ILE A 124 -5.91 -6.80 2.48
N CYS A 125 -6.40 -7.55 1.49
CA CYS A 125 -6.77 -8.94 1.66
C CYS A 125 -5.60 -9.82 1.18
N ILE A 126 -5.12 -10.70 2.05
CA ILE A 126 -4.00 -11.60 1.78
C ILE A 126 -4.51 -13.04 1.78
N ALA A 127 -4.34 -13.76 0.66
CA ALA A 127 -4.79 -15.14 0.52
C ALA A 127 -3.86 -15.97 -0.37
N GLY A 128 -4.01 -17.30 -0.34
CA GLY A 128 -3.23 -18.20 -1.21
C GLY A 128 -3.64 -18.10 -2.68
N ASP A 129 -4.92 -17.79 -2.93
CA ASP A 129 -5.40 -17.38 -4.25
C ASP A 129 -6.75 -16.62 -4.15
N PHE A 130 -7.17 -15.98 -5.23
CA PHE A 130 -8.47 -15.29 -5.36
C PHE A 130 -9.26 -15.80 -6.55
N THR A 131 -10.58 -15.84 -6.42
CA THR A 131 -11.42 -16.18 -7.56
C THR A 131 -11.57 -14.99 -8.52
N ARG A 132 -11.96 -15.26 -9.76
CA ARG A 132 -12.34 -14.21 -10.73
C ARG A 132 -13.44 -13.28 -10.22
N TYR A 133 -14.29 -13.77 -9.31
CA TYR A 133 -15.39 -13.00 -8.74
C TYR A 133 -14.90 -12.02 -7.69
N ASP A 134 -13.93 -12.43 -6.84
CA ASP A 134 -13.29 -11.55 -5.86
C ASP A 134 -12.60 -10.38 -6.56
N VAL A 135 -11.84 -10.68 -7.62
CA VAL A 135 -11.16 -9.67 -8.45
C VAL A 135 -12.15 -8.68 -9.07
N HIS A 136 -13.28 -9.19 -9.58
CA HIS A 136 -14.31 -8.34 -10.17
C HIS A 136 -15.01 -7.47 -9.12
N ALA A 137 -15.38 -8.04 -7.96
CA ALA A 137 -16.05 -7.32 -6.88
C ALA A 137 -15.20 -6.13 -6.41
N VAL A 138 -13.90 -6.33 -6.21
CA VAL A 138 -12.98 -5.26 -5.79
C VAL A 138 -12.97 -4.09 -6.77
N ARG A 139 -12.98 -4.35 -8.08
CA ARG A 139 -12.98 -3.30 -9.11
C ARG A 139 -14.25 -2.43 -9.07
N GLU A 140 -15.39 -3.01 -8.72
CA GLU A 140 -16.67 -2.29 -8.64
C GLU A 140 -16.81 -1.43 -7.38
N HIS A 141 -16.18 -1.82 -6.27
CA HIS A 141 -16.38 -1.15 -4.99
C HIS A 141 -15.81 0.28 -4.90
N ARG A 142 -14.96 0.72 -5.85
CA ARG A 142 -14.35 2.08 -5.88
C ARG A 142 -13.77 2.53 -4.53
N ARG A 143 -13.27 1.58 -3.73
CA ARG A 143 -12.55 1.78 -2.46
C ARG A 143 -11.09 1.39 -2.68
N SER A 144 -10.20 1.85 -1.81
CA SER A 144 -8.79 1.42 -1.82
C SER A 144 -8.68 -0.01 -1.28
N ILE A 145 -8.78 -1.01 -2.17
CA ILE A 145 -8.73 -2.43 -1.80
C ILE A 145 -7.64 -3.12 -2.62
N ASP A 146 -6.75 -3.84 -1.94
CA ASP A 146 -5.70 -4.64 -2.57
C ASP A 146 -5.93 -6.12 -2.28
N LEU A 147 -5.89 -6.92 -3.33
CA LEU A 147 -5.84 -8.38 -3.25
C LEU A 147 -4.40 -8.82 -3.45
N VAL A 148 -3.82 -9.43 -2.43
CA VAL A 148 -2.42 -9.85 -2.42
C VAL A 148 -2.34 -11.36 -2.28
N ARG A 149 -1.81 -12.01 -3.30
CA ARG A 149 -1.55 -13.45 -3.27
C ARG A 149 -0.20 -13.69 -2.63
N TYR A 150 -0.14 -14.56 -1.62
CA TYR A 150 1.14 -15.07 -1.14
C TYR A 150 1.51 -16.39 -1.83
N ARG A 151 2.80 -16.60 -2.07
CA ARG A 151 3.38 -17.88 -2.50
C ARG A 151 4.49 -18.25 -1.54
N LEU A 152 4.45 -19.45 -0.99
CA LEU A 152 5.52 -19.97 -0.13
C LEU A 152 6.55 -20.71 -1.00
N PHE A 153 7.83 -20.45 -0.75
CA PHE A 153 8.97 -21.09 -1.40
C PHE A 153 9.84 -21.77 -0.32
N GLY A 154 9.76 -23.09 -0.20
CA GLY A 154 10.48 -23.81 0.85
C GLY A 154 9.89 -23.53 2.25
N SER A 155 10.74 -23.51 3.29
CA SER A 155 10.34 -23.33 4.69
C SER A 155 10.28 -21.87 5.15
N ASP A 156 11.04 -20.96 4.53
CA ASP A 156 11.33 -19.64 5.10
C ASP A 156 11.16 -18.46 4.13
N LEU A 157 10.89 -18.72 2.84
CA LEU A 157 10.73 -17.66 1.84
C LEU A 157 9.27 -17.57 1.42
N PHE A 158 8.75 -16.35 1.31
CA PHE A 158 7.44 -16.08 0.75
C PHE A 158 7.49 -14.90 -0.22
N GLY A 159 6.73 -14.98 -1.30
CA GLY A 159 6.52 -13.90 -2.26
C GLY A 159 5.12 -13.34 -2.13
N LEU A 160 4.97 -12.03 -2.28
CA LEU A 160 3.69 -11.34 -2.35
C LEU A 160 3.47 -10.78 -3.76
N GLU A 161 2.31 -11.07 -4.33
CA GLU A 161 1.92 -10.65 -5.67
C GLU A 161 0.57 -9.91 -5.57
N THR A 162 0.54 -8.61 -5.90
CA THR A 162 -0.73 -7.89 -6.02
C THR A 162 -1.51 -8.41 -7.22
N VAL A 163 -2.63 -9.09 -6.95
CA VAL A 163 -3.52 -9.67 -7.97
C VAL A 163 -4.48 -8.62 -8.52
N ALA A 164 -4.94 -7.71 -7.67
CA ALA A 164 -5.79 -6.59 -8.05
C ALA A 164 -5.65 -5.45 -7.06
N THR A 165 -5.78 -4.22 -7.56
CA THR A 165 -6.02 -3.05 -6.74
C THR A 165 -7.23 -2.31 -7.28
N ALA A 166 -8.04 -1.76 -6.38
CA ALA A 166 -9.00 -0.73 -6.69
C ALA A 166 -8.58 0.55 -5.96
N SER A 167 -8.72 1.70 -6.63
CA SER A 167 -8.44 3.01 -6.04
C SER A 167 -9.74 3.80 -5.91
N GLY A 168 -10.03 4.30 -4.71
CA GLY A 168 -11.15 5.21 -4.47
C GLY A 168 -10.72 6.67 -4.52
N GLY A 169 -11.09 7.39 -5.58
CA GLY A 169 -10.87 8.84 -5.68
C GLY A 169 -12.17 9.60 -5.87
N MET A 170 -12.60 10.38 -4.87
CA MET A 170 -13.54 11.48 -5.09
C MET A 170 -12.78 12.63 -5.75
N GLN A 171 -12.94 12.81 -7.07
CA GLN A 171 -12.41 13.97 -7.77
C GLN A 171 -13.20 15.23 -7.41
N GLY A 172 -12.75 15.94 -6.37
CA GLY A 172 -13.24 17.27 -6.03
C GLY A 172 -12.54 18.35 -6.85
N PHE A 173 -12.99 18.61 -8.08
CA PHE A 173 -12.53 19.81 -8.81
C PHE A 173 -13.10 21.07 -8.17
N ARG A 174 -12.29 21.76 -7.35
CA ARG A 174 -12.66 23.09 -6.83
C ARG A 174 -12.06 24.17 -7.73
N ARG A 175 -12.90 24.75 -8.60
CA ARG A 175 -12.54 25.83 -9.53
C ARG A 175 -12.40 27.15 -8.77
N VAL A 176 -11.18 27.68 -8.68
CA VAL A 176 -10.92 29.02 -8.11
C VAL A 176 -10.90 30.04 -9.26
N ARG A 177 -11.75 31.07 -9.20
CA ARG A 177 -11.72 32.23 -10.11
C ARG A 177 -10.51 33.11 -9.79
N ARG A 178 -9.77 33.57 -10.80
CA ARG A 178 -8.63 34.50 -10.67
C ARG A 178 -8.81 35.77 -11.49
N SER A 179 -8.29 36.87 -10.93
CA SER A 179 -8.29 38.25 -11.45
C SER A 179 -6.96 38.59 -12.15
N PRO A 180 -6.89 39.67 -12.97
CA PRO A 180 -6.01 39.75 -14.14
C PRO A 180 -4.64 40.44 -13.95
N ALA A 181 -4.01 40.39 -12.77
CA ALA A 181 -2.69 41.00 -12.53
C ALA A 181 -1.49 40.01 -12.61
N ALA A 182 -1.72 38.76 -13.01
CA ALA A 182 -0.75 37.67 -13.00
C ALA A 182 -0.56 37.10 -14.41
N GLN A 183 0.31 37.68 -15.24
CA GLN A 183 0.56 37.13 -16.59
C GLN A 183 1.98 36.60 -16.78
N ALA A 184 3.02 37.23 -16.22
CA ALA A 184 4.39 36.70 -16.32
C ALA A 184 4.72 35.61 -15.27
N ALA A 185 4.30 35.79 -14.01
CA ALA A 185 4.44 34.77 -12.96
C ALA A 185 3.51 33.56 -13.19
N ASP A 186 2.46 33.75 -13.98
CA ASP A 186 1.45 32.74 -14.28
C ASP A 186 1.92 31.81 -15.42
N LEU A 187 2.74 32.29 -16.35
CA LEU A 187 3.36 31.45 -17.38
C LEU A 187 4.35 30.43 -16.78
N GLN A 188 5.21 30.86 -15.86
CA GLN A 188 6.15 29.95 -15.20
C GLN A 188 5.44 29.00 -14.24
N GLY A 189 4.42 29.48 -13.53
CA GLY A 189 3.52 28.64 -12.74
C GLY A 189 2.78 27.60 -13.62
N ALA A 190 2.26 28.00 -14.77
CA ALA A 190 1.58 27.12 -15.72
C ALA A 190 2.53 26.07 -16.31
N ALA A 191 3.79 26.44 -16.61
CA ALA A 191 4.81 25.50 -17.06
C ALA A 191 5.12 24.44 -15.99
N MET A 192 5.26 24.84 -14.73
CA MET A 192 5.48 23.88 -13.62
C MET A 192 4.26 23.01 -13.34
N VAL A 193 3.05 23.53 -13.51
CA VAL A 193 1.82 22.72 -13.44
C VAL A 193 1.76 21.71 -14.58
N LYS A 194 2.13 22.11 -15.80
CA LYS A 194 2.21 21.19 -16.96
C LYS A 194 3.25 20.10 -16.72
N LEU A 195 4.44 20.46 -16.24
CA LEU A 195 5.49 19.51 -15.90
C LEU A 195 5.03 18.54 -14.81
N ALA A 196 4.31 19.01 -13.79
CA ALA A 196 3.74 18.16 -12.75
C ALA A 196 2.68 17.21 -13.32
N GLY A 197 1.87 17.66 -14.28
CA GLY A 197 0.94 16.79 -15.02
C GLY A 197 1.67 15.69 -15.79
N ALA A 198 2.77 16.03 -16.47
CA ALA A 198 3.58 15.04 -17.18
C ALA A 198 4.24 14.03 -16.21
N VAL A 199 4.72 14.48 -15.05
CA VAL A 199 5.24 13.60 -13.99
C VAL A 199 4.13 12.68 -13.46
N ASP A 200 2.93 13.21 -13.22
CA ASP A 200 1.76 12.43 -12.78
C ASP A 200 1.45 11.30 -13.79
N GLU A 201 1.42 11.61 -15.09
CA GLU A 201 1.17 10.63 -16.15
C GLU A 201 2.26 9.55 -16.21
N VAL A 202 3.53 9.93 -16.12
CA VAL A 202 4.65 8.98 -16.12
C VAL A 202 4.57 8.05 -14.90
N LEU A 203 4.38 8.59 -13.70
CA LEU A 203 4.34 7.79 -12.46
C LEU A 203 3.14 6.83 -12.43
N LEU A 204 1.96 7.27 -12.90
CA LEU A 204 0.79 6.40 -13.04
C LEU A 204 0.97 5.34 -14.14
N GLY A 205 1.77 5.64 -15.16
CA GLY A 205 2.05 4.75 -16.29
C GLY A 205 3.18 3.73 -16.08
N LEU A 206 3.87 3.73 -14.94
CA LEU A 206 4.99 2.81 -14.69
C LEU A 206 4.58 1.33 -14.60
N GLY A 207 3.33 1.05 -14.22
CA GLY A 207 2.84 -0.31 -14.20
C GLY A 207 1.41 -0.43 -13.69
N GLU A 208 0.86 -1.63 -13.78
CA GLU A 208 -0.46 -1.90 -13.23
C GLU A 208 -0.46 -1.82 -11.70
N GLY A 209 -1.57 -1.35 -11.18
CA GLY A 209 -1.83 -1.26 -9.75
C GLY A 209 -1.13 -0.13 -9.00
N VAL A 210 -0.71 0.92 -9.72
CA VAL A 210 -0.33 2.19 -9.10
C VAL A 210 -1.58 2.95 -8.69
N SER A 211 -1.60 3.43 -7.45
CA SER A 211 -2.60 4.35 -6.92
C SER A 211 -1.98 5.67 -6.51
N ARG A 212 -2.79 6.74 -6.49
CA ARG A 212 -2.37 8.09 -6.08
C ARG A 212 -3.16 8.54 -4.87
N VAL A 213 -2.45 8.97 -3.83
CA VAL A 213 -3.03 9.55 -2.60
C VAL A 213 -2.68 11.04 -2.54
N GLU A 214 -3.70 11.90 -2.48
CA GLU A 214 -3.50 13.35 -2.41
C GLU A 214 -3.39 13.82 -0.95
N ARG A 215 -2.27 14.49 -0.63
CA ARG A 215 -2.01 15.12 0.67
C ARG A 215 -1.99 16.63 0.51
N LYS A 216 -2.00 17.36 1.64
CA LYS A 216 -1.98 18.82 1.65
C LYS A 216 -0.77 19.39 0.88
N GLN A 217 0.40 18.78 1.05
CA GLN A 217 1.69 19.30 0.56
C GLN A 217 2.28 18.51 -0.62
N TYR A 218 1.86 17.27 -0.82
CA TYR A 218 2.40 16.37 -1.85
C TYR A 218 1.33 15.38 -2.35
N ARG A 219 1.64 14.66 -3.41
CA ARG A 219 0.90 13.51 -3.94
C ARG A 219 1.79 12.29 -3.80
N ALA A 220 1.32 11.27 -3.09
CA ALA A 220 2.02 9.99 -3.01
C ALA A 220 1.53 9.06 -4.12
N TYR A 221 2.48 8.35 -4.71
CA TYR A 221 2.28 7.29 -5.69
C TYR A 221 2.70 6.00 -5.02
N GLN A 222 1.76 5.05 -4.96
CA GLN A 222 1.96 3.83 -4.18
C GLN A 222 1.42 2.60 -4.87
N ARG A 223 2.08 1.47 -4.61
CA ARG A 223 1.57 0.11 -4.81
C ARG A 223 1.16 -0.43 -3.45
N LEU A 224 1.87 -1.43 -2.92
CA LEU A 224 1.84 -1.76 -1.50
C LEU A 224 2.49 -0.64 -0.69
N ARG A 225 3.67 -0.16 -1.11
CA ARG A 225 4.34 0.99 -0.50
C ARG A 225 4.31 2.23 -1.40
N ASN A 226 4.53 3.40 -0.81
CA ASN A 226 4.86 4.60 -1.55
C ASN A 226 6.20 4.41 -2.25
N PHE A 227 6.24 4.66 -3.56
CA PHE A 227 7.49 4.69 -4.32
C PHE A 227 7.87 6.10 -4.76
N ALA A 228 6.91 7.02 -4.88
CA ALA A 228 7.23 8.40 -5.21
C ALA A 228 6.31 9.39 -4.49
N CYS A 229 6.87 10.52 -4.06
CA CYS A 229 6.13 11.64 -3.49
C CYS A 229 6.41 12.92 -4.29
N LEU A 230 5.43 13.37 -5.07
CA LEU A 230 5.52 14.62 -5.83
C LEU A 230 5.00 15.79 -4.97
N CYS A 231 5.87 16.74 -4.67
CA CYS A 231 5.48 17.96 -3.98
C CYS A 231 4.64 18.89 -4.86
N ARG A 232 3.89 19.80 -4.23
CA ARG A 232 3.22 20.88 -4.97
C ARG A 232 4.22 21.68 -5.82
N PRO A 233 3.82 22.08 -7.05
CA PRO A 233 4.68 22.88 -7.91
C PRO A 233 5.16 24.17 -7.23
N GLN A 234 6.48 24.37 -7.22
CA GLN A 234 7.09 25.64 -6.78
C GLN A 234 7.26 26.57 -7.98
N ARG A 235 7.70 27.81 -7.74
CA ARG A 235 7.86 28.82 -8.81
C ARG A 235 8.84 28.41 -9.91
N SER A 236 9.89 27.65 -9.56
CA SER A 236 10.99 27.36 -10.48
C SER A 236 11.40 25.89 -10.55
N LYS A 237 10.80 25.03 -9.72
CA LYS A 237 11.14 23.61 -9.66
C LYS A 237 9.99 22.75 -9.13
N LEU A 238 10.03 21.48 -9.47
CA LEU A 238 9.28 20.40 -8.82
C LEU A 238 10.25 19.56 -8.00
N LEU A 239 9.76 19.04 -6.87
CA LEU A 239 10.49 18.09 -6.05
C LEU A 239 9.76 16.76 -6.06
N VAL A 240 10.49 15.69 -6.34
CA VAL A 240 10.01 14.32 -6.24
C VAL A 240 10.91 13.58 -5.26
N TYR A 241 10.34 12.99 -4.23
CA TYR A 241 11.07 12.08 -3.34
C TYR A 241 10.82 10.65 -3.79
N LEU A 242 11.90 9.87 -3.89
CA LEU A 242 11.88 8.49 -4.36
C LEU A 242 12.35 7.53 -3.26
N LYS A 243 11.72 6.37 -3.20
CA LYS A 243 12.08 5.26 -2.32
C LYS A 243 13.20 4.43 -2.97
N VAL A 244 14.36 5.05 -3.10
CA VAL A 244 15.60 4.45 -3.59
C VAL A 244 16.69 4.71 -2.54
N ASP A 245 17.58 3.75 -2.34
CA ASP A 245 18.77 3.98 -1.52
C ASP A 245 19.71 4.96 -2.25
N PRO A 246 20.01 6.15 -1.68
CA PRO A 246 20.92 7.09 -2.31
C PRO A 246 22.33 6.54 -2.51
N ALA A 247 22.73 5.47 -1.81
CA ALA A 247 24.02 4.80 -2.00
C ALA A 247 24.11 3.98 -3.30
N GLU A 248 22.97 3.60 -3.89
CA GLU A 248 22.90 2.82 -5.14
C GLU A 248 22.82 3.69 -6.40
N VAL A 249 22.85 5.02 -6.24
CA VAL A 249 22.62 5.98 -7.32
C VAL A 249 23.70 7.06 -7.34
N ASP A 250 24.16 7.42 -8.53
CA ASP A 250 25.06 8.55 -8.71
C ASP A 250 24.34 9.88 -8.41
N LEU A 251 24.77 10.55 -7.34
CA LEU A 251 24.24 11.84 -6.94
C LEU A 251 24.81 12.97 -7.82
N VAL A 252 23.93 13.71 -8.49
CA VAL A 252 24.25 14.82 -9.38
C VAL A 252 23.84 16.13 -8.71
N PRO A 253 24.78 17.00 -8.33
CA PRO A 253 24.47 18.27 -7.69
C PRO A 253 23.47 19.11 -8.48
N GLY A 254 22.39 19.54 -7.81
CA GLY A 254 21.32 20.33 -8.41
C GLY A 254 20.24 19.54 -9.14
N PHE A 255 20.38 18.21 -9.25
CA PHE A 255 19.39 17.30 -9.81
C PHE A 255 18.95 16.23 -8.80
N THR A 256 19.90 15.52 -8.18
CA THR A 256 19.63 14.53 -7.13
C THR A 256 20.32 14.87 -5.81
N ARG A 257 19.72 14.49 -4.69
CA ARG A 257 20.24 14.74 -3.34
C ARG A 257 19.78 13.66 -2.37
N ASP A 258 20.72 13.18 -1.54
CA ASP A 258 20.40 12.37 -0.37
C ASP A 258 19.73 13.22 0.72
N VAL A 259 18.55 12.80 1.13
CA VAL A 259 17.76 13.42 2.21
C VAL A 259 17.47 12.44 3.36
N THR A 260 18.25 11.36 3.47
CA THR A 260 18.15 10.38 4.56
C THR A 260 18.32 11.08 5.92
N GLY A 261 17.36 10.86 6.83
CA GLY A 261 17.35 11.48 8.15
C GLY A 261 17.02 12.99 8.15
N LEU A 262 16.76 13.60 6.99
CA LEU A 262 16.32 14.99 6.88
C LEU A 262 14.79 15.06 6.84
N GLY A 263 14.20 15.99 7.59
CA GLY A 263 12.77 16.23 7.55
C GLY A 263 12.32 16.80 6.19
N HIS A 264 11.43 16.10 5.51
CA HIS A 264 10.88 16.52 4.22
C HIS A 264 9.40 16.11 4.06
N HIS A 265 8.77 16.51 2.95
CA HIS A 265 7.36 16.24 2.68
C HIS A 265 7.17 14.96 1.87
N GLY A 266 6.58 13.94 2.50
CA GLY A 266 6.35 12.64 1.88
C GLY A 266 7.30 11.59 2.42
N THR A 267 7.55 10.58 1.60
CA THR A 267 8.42 9.44 1.93
C THR A 267 9.46 9.27 0.82
N GLY A 268 10.62 8.71 1.19
CA GLY A 268 11.72 8.45 0.27
C GLY A 268 13.02 9.08 0.79
N ASN A 269 14.15 8.55 0.34
CA ASN A 269 15.47 9.02 0.78
C ASN A 269 16.21 9.81 -0.32
N LEU A 270 15.74 9.72 -1.56
CA LEU A 270 16.33 10.41 -2.71
C LEU A 270 15.42 11.56 -3.16
N GLU A 271 15.90 12.81 -3.06
CA GLU A 271 15.26 13.99 -3.64
C GLU A 271 15.70 14.15 -5.10
N VAL A 272 14.73 14.32 -6.01
CA VAL A 272 14.96 14.69 -7.41
C VAL A 272 14.33 16.06 -7.70
N GLN A 273 15.10 16.97 -8.27
CA GLN A 273 14.66 18.31 -8.65
C GLN A 273 14.43 18.39 -10.16
N LEU A 274 13.19 18.67 -10.57
CA LEU A 274 12.83 18.81 -11.98
C LEU A 274 12.53 20.27 -12.32
N ARG A 275 13.11 20.78 -13.41
CA ARG A 275 12.86 22.14 -13.90
C ARG A 275 12.35 22.15 -15.35
N THR A 276 12.60 21.08 -16.09
CA THR A 276 12.28 20.97 -17.52
C THR A 276 11.79 19.57 -17.88
N GLU A 277 11.18 19.41 -19.06
CA GLU A 277 10.79 18.10 -19.60
C GLU A 277 12.02 17.18 -19.84
N ARG A 278 13.20 17.74 -20.14
CA ARG A 278 14.46 16.96 -20.23
C ARG A 278 14.88 16.35 -18.90
N ASP A 279 14.63 17.05 -17.79
CA ASP A 279 14.90 16.50 -16.46
C ASP A 279 13.98 15.32 -16.17
N LEU A 280 12.72 15.37 -16.63
CA LEU A 280 11.78 14.26 -16.52
C LEU A 280 12.25 13.04 -17.32
N GLU A 281 12.71 13.22 -18.57
CA GLU A 281 13.29 12.14 -19.38
C GLU A 281 14.46 11.46 -18.66
N ARG A 282 15.38 12.23 -18.09
CA ARG A 282 16.53 11.73 -17.32
C ARG A 282 16.12 11.01 -16.02
N THR A 283 14.97 11.32 -15.47
CA THR A 283 14.49 10.75 -14.20
C THR A 283 13.78 9.42 -14.39
N GLN A 284 13.41 9.03 -15.62
CA GLN A 284 12.62 7.83 -15.85
C GLN A 284 13.24 6.56 -15.27
N ASP A 285 14.57 6.41 -15.32
CA ASP A 285 15.25 5.25 -14.76
C ASP A 285 15.19 5.23 -13.23
N LEU A 286 15.32 6.40 -12.58
CA LEU A 286 15.12 6.52 -11.13
C LEU A 286 13.69 6.20 -10.72
N PHE A 287 12.70 6.59 -11.53
CA PHE A 287 11.30 6.22 -11.29
C PHE A 287 11.08 4.72 -11.38
N ARG A 288 11.69 4.04 -12.37
CA ARG A 288 11.63 2.58 -12.50
C ARG A 288 12.33 1.86 -11.33
N LEU A 289 13.50 2.34 -10.91
CA LEU A 289 14.22 1.82 -9.75
C LEU A 289 13.38 1.94 -8.47
N SER A 290 12.80 3.12 -8.25
CA SER A 290 11.93 3.37 -7.11
C SER A 290 10.68 2.50 -7.12
N TYR A 291 10.08 2.31 -8.30
CA TYR A 291 8.92 1.45 -8.50
C TYR A 291 9.24 -0.02 -8.20
N ALA A 292 10.41 -0.51 -8.61
CA ALA A 292 10.84 -1.88 -8.35
C ALA A 292 11.11 -2.16 -6.86
N ALA A 293 11.48 -1.13 -6.10
CA ALA A 293 11.74 -1.23 -4.66
C ALA A 293 10.47 -1.23 -3.77
N ALA A 294 9.28 -1.07 -4.36
CA ALA A 294 8.03 -0.75 -3.65
C ALA A 294 6.85 -1.71 -3.87
#